data_AF-A0A8C3VMH5-F1
#
_entry.id   AF-A0A8C3VMH5-F1
#
_cell.length_a   1.000
_cell.length_b   1.000
_cell.length_c   1.000
_cell.angle_alpha   90.00
_cell.angle_beta   90.00
_cell.angle_gamma   90.00
#
_symmetry.space_group_name_H-M   'P 1'
#
loop_
_entity.id
_entity.type
_entity.pdbx_description
1 polymer ?
#
loop_
_entity_poly.entity_id
_entity_poly.type
_entity_poly.pdbx_seq_one_letter_code
_entity_poly.pdbx_strand_id
1 'polypeptide(L)'
;DKPTYPRGLLIIICTLLRLGMTTREGSPHQVYSLTWQVQSQTGEIVWKTQGNHALNTWWPILTPDFCQLAAGLDTWDIPDKDYTDLQKPAPTAPPGNTVKFSCNRQPPPGCLSPPARCRLAQNDFYVCPKDGRDQRTAYKCGGYENYFCAAWGCETTGDAYWQPSSSWDLITVKRNYTQPPNCIQHKCDEGRWKNPLSLPLRITFTKKGQQATGWQTGYTWGLRWYLSGTDKGVTFKIKLKVNTITHSIGPNPTLKRSKATLPTDPKNGPHDALYA
;
A
#
# COMPACT_ATOMS: atom_id res chain seq x y z
N ASP A 1 46.55 -25.93 57.97
CA ASP A 1 46.46 -26.52 56.62
C ASP A 1 45.35 -25.92 55.78
N LYS A 2 45.72 -25.02 54.87
CA LYS A 2 44.97 -24.70 53.65
C LYS A 2 45.98 -24.38 52.55
N PRO A 3 45.96 -25.08 51.40
CA PRO A 3 46.98 -24.94 50.38
C PRO A 3 46.70 -23.75 49.45
N THR A 4 47.80 -23.14 49.03
CA THR A 4 47.94 -22.14 47.95
C THR A 4 48.09 -22.85 46.59
N TYR A 5 47.97 -22.06 45.49
CA TYR A 5 48.23 -22.31 44.04
C TYR A 5 46.97 -22.37 43.14
N PRO A 6 47.05 -21.95 41.85
CA PRO A 6 47.61 -20.69 41.34
C PRO A 6 46.75 -20.00 40.24
N ARG A 7 47.23 -18.84 39.82
CA ARG A 7 46.83 -18.08 38.63
C ARG A 7 46.78 -18.95 37.36
N GLY A 8 45.65 -18.92 36.66
CA GLY A 8 45.48 -19.45 35.30
C GLY A 8 44.49 -18.59 34.53
N LEU A 9 44.99 -17.51 33.93
CA LEU A 9 44.25 -16.61 33.06
C LEU A 9 44.06 -17.32 31.69
N LEU A 10 42.89 -17.91 31.45
CA LEU A 10 42.52 -18.41 30.12
C LEU A 10 42.06 -17.24 29.25
N ILE A 11 42.98 -16.66 28.48
CA ILE A 11 42.64 -15.75 27.38
C ILE A 11 42.30 -16.61 26.16
N ILE A 12 41.00 -16.75 25.87
CA ILE A 12 40.53 -17.33 24.61
C ILE A 12 40.63 -16.23 23.55
N ILE A 13 41.68 -16.28 22.74
CA ILE A 13 41.85 -15.43 21.57
C ILE A 13 40.92 -15.95 20.47
N CYS A 14 39.72 -15.37 20.38
CA CYS A 14 38.85 -15.50 19.21
C CYS A 14 39.37 -14.59 18.10
N THR A 15 40.28 -15.10 17.27
CA THR A 15 40.65 -14.50 15.98
C THR A 15 39.45 -14.52 15.04
N LEU A 16 38.67 -13.44 15.06
CA LEU A 16 37.68 -13.16 14.04
C LEU A 16 38.40 -12.88 12.71
N LEU A 17 38.54 -13.91 11.88
CA LEU A 17 38.72 -13.77 10.44
C LEU A 17 37.53 -12.94 9.93
N ARG A 18 37.76 -11.62 9.77
CA ARG A 18 36.92 -10.76 8.95
C ARG A 18 37.12 -11.17 7.50
N LEU A 19 36.47 -12.25 7.09
CA LEU A 19 36.05 -12.39 5.70
C LEU A 19 35.15 -11.19 5.45
N GLY A 20 35.71 -10.21 4.73
CA GLY A 20 34.94 -9.12 4.17
C GLY A 20 33.84 -9.73 3.33
N MET A 21 32.66 -9.86 3.92
CA MET A 21 31.43 -9.83 3.17
C MET A 21 31.39 -8.44 2.55
N THR A 22 32.01 -8.30 1.39
CA THR A 22 31.64 -7.27 0.44
C THR A 22 30.17 -7.54 0.16
N THR A 23 29.28 -6.85 0.86
CA THR A 23 27.96 -6.57 0.32
C THR A 23 28.23 -6.04 -1.06
N ARG A 24 27.87 -6.80 -2.10
CA ARG A 24 27.70 -6.22 -3.43
C ARG A 24 26.60 -5.20 -3.24
N GLU A 25 26.98 -3.97 -2.88
CA GLU A 25 26.15 -2.81 -3.09
C GLU A 25 25.93 -2.78 -4.61
N GLY A 26 24.84 -3.41 -5.03
CA GLY A 26 24.32 -3.20 -6.36
C GLY A 26 24.20 -1.69 -6.57
N SER A 27 24.44 -1.24 -7.80
CA SER A 27 24.37 0.18 -8.14
C SER A 27 23.21 0.86 -7.41
N PRO A 28 23.40 2.02 -6.76
CA PRO A 28 22.32 2.74 -6.08
C PRO A 28 21.19 3.14 -7.05
N HIS A 29 21.40 2.96 -8.36
CA HIS A 29 20.44 3.16 -9.43
C HIS A 29 19.86 1.84 -9.99
N GLN A 30 20.08 0.71 -9.33
CA GLN A 30 19.51 -0.56 -9.79
C GLN A 30 17.99 -0.48 -9.75
N VAL A 31 17.37 -0.73 -10.91
CA VAL A 31 15.92 -0.70 -11.07
C VAL A 31 15.37 -2.08 -10.77
N TYR A 32 14.32 -2.10 -9.95
CA TYR A 32 13.58 -3.31 -9.56
C TYR A 32 12.13 -3.16 -10.02
N SER A 33 11.49 -4.30 -10.28
CA SER A 33 10.04 -4.31 -10.42
C SER A 33 9.42 -4.38 -9.03
N LEU A 34 8.96 -3.23 -8.56
CA LEU A 34 8.37 -3.05 -7.24
C LEU A 34 6.86 -3.22 -7.35
N THR A 35 6.26 -4.01 -6.46
CA THR A 35 4.81 -4.15 -6.37
C THR A 35 4.35 -3.90 -4.95
N TRP A 36 3.62 -2.80 -4.74
CA TRP A 36 2.91 -2.54 -3.50
C TRP A 36 1.62 -3.34 -3.47
N GLN A 37 1.38 -4.05 -2.38
CA GLN A 37 0.25 -4.95 -2.21
C GLN A 37 -0.50 -4.63 -0.91
N VAL A 38 -1.83 -4.58 -1.00
CA VAL A 38 -2.72 -4.52 0.15
C VAL A 38 -3.41 -5.86 0.28
N GLN A 39 -3.26 -6.46 1.46
CA GLN A 39 -3.76 -7.78 1.82
C GLN A 39 -4.91 -7.64 2.82
N SER A 40 -6.02 -8.34 2.59
CA SER A 40 -7.19 -8.38 3.49
C SER A 40 -6.93 -9.25 4.72
N GLN A 41 -7.88 -9.26 5.64
CA GLN A 41 -7.89 -10.14 6.83
C GLN A 41 -7.96 -11.63 6.46
N THR A 42 -8.59 -11.99 5.34
CA THR A 42 -8.62 -13.36 4.80
C THR A 42 -7.26 -13.80 4.24
N GLY A 43 -6.32 -12.86 4.10
CA GLY A 43 -4.98 -13.11 3.59
C GLY A 43 -4.84 -12.91 2.07
N GLU A 44 -5.88 -12.43 1.40
CA GLU A 44 -5.91 -12.25 -0.05
C GLU A 44 -5.32 -10.90 -0.47
N ILE A 45 -4.63 -10.85 -1.61
CA ILE A 45 -4.13 -9.58 -2.17
C ILE A 45 -5.24 -8.91 -2.96
N VAL A 46 -5.99 -8.03 -2.30
CA VAL A 46 -7.19 -7.42 -2.87
C VAL A 46 -6.91 -6.19 -3.74
N TRP A 47 -5.73 -5.58 -3.57
CA TRP A 47 -5.29 -4.43 -4.36
C TRP A 47 -3.76 -4.44 -4.53
N LYS A 48 -3.28 -3.99 -5.69
CA LYS A 48 -1.84 -3.84 -5.95
C LYS A 48 -1.55 -2.73 -6.95
N THR A 49 -0.36 -2.15 -6.88
CA THR A 49 0.22 -1.30 -7.92
C THR A 49 1.66 -1.72 -8.18
N GLN A 50 2.13 -1.63 -9.42
CA GLN A 50 3.45 -2.07 -9.84
C GLN A 50 4.16 -0.98 -10.65
N GLY A 51 5.46 -0.84 -10.43
CA GLY A 51 6.30 0.13 -11.12
C GLY A 51 7.77 -0.28 -11.08
N ASN A 52 8.55 0.19 -12.06
CA ASN A 52 9.97 -0.09 -12.15
C ASN A 52 10.75 1.09 -11.57
N HIS A 53 11.32 0.91 -10.38
CA HIS A 53 11.99 1.98 -9.64
C HIS A 53 13.19 1.44 -8.84
N ALA A 54 14.08 2.32 -8.41
CA ALA A 54 15.09 1.98 -7.42
C ALA A 54 14.44 1.73 -6.05
N LEU A 55 15.06 0.90 -5.22
CA LEU A 55 14.58 0.66 -3.84
C LEU A 55 14.48 1.98 -3.06
N ASN A 56 13.47 2.08 -2.20
CA ASN A 56 13.22 3.24 -1.33
C ASN A 56 12.94 4.57 -2.06
N THR A 57 12.69 4.57 -3.37
CA THR A 57 12.38 5.80 -4.15
C THR A 57 10.93 5.92 -4.59
N TRP A 58 10.14 4.86 -4.47
CA TRP A 58 8.78 4.82 -5.00
C TRP A 58 7.75 4.48 -3.93
N TRP A 59 6.99 5.52 -3.56
CA TRP A 59 6.00 5.51 -2.48
C TRP A 59 4.66 6.00 -3.02
N PRO A 60 3.98 5.20 -3.88
CA PRO A 60 2.74 5.60 -4.50
C PRO A 60 1.61 5.74 -3.47
N ILE A 61 0.60 6.55 -3.79
CA ILE A 61 -0.66 6.53 -3.04
C ILE A 61 -1.36 5.19 -3.34
N LEU A 62 -1.77 4.47 -2.30
CA LEU A 62 -2.52 3.22 -2.45
C LEU A 62 -4.01 3.52 -2.32
N THR A 63 -4.83 2.92 -3.18
CA THR A 63 -6.27 3.18 -3.22
C THR A 63 -7.13 1.91 -3.22
N PRO A 64 -6.96 0.99 -2.25
CA PRO A 64 -7.88 -0.12 -2.08
C PRO A 64 -9.28 0.39 -1.71
N ASP A 65 -10.31 -0.33 -2.10
CA ASP A 65 -11.66 -0.07 -1.62
C ASP A 65 -11.91 -0.75 -0.28
N PHE A 66 -12.62 -0.09 0.64
CA PHE A 66 -12.99 -0.69 1.91
C PHE A 66 -13.76 -2.02 1.74
N CYS A 67 -14.69 -2.09 0.78
CA CYS A 67 -15.49 -3.29 0.55
C CYS A 67 -14.66 -4.46 -0.01
N GLN A 68 -13.53 -4.18 -0.66
CA GLN A 68 -12.58 -5.25 -1.01
C GLN A 68 -11.90 -5.84 0.22
N LEU A 69 -11.60 -5.02 1.23
CA LEU A 69 -11.01 -5.49 2.49
C LEU A 69 -12.03 -6.26 3.35
N ALA A 70 -13.31 -5.93 3.22
CA ALA A 70 -14.41 -6.52 3.97
C ALA A 70 -15.01 -7.79 3.34
N ALA A 71 -14.74 -8.04 2.06
CA ALA A 71 -15.24 -9.22 1.35
C ALA A 71 -14.83 -10.52 2.08
N GLY A 72 -15.78 -11.45 2.21
CA GLY A 72 -15.54 -12.74 2.88
C GLY A 72 -15.62 -12.69 4.41
N LEU A 73 -15.88 -11.53 5.03
CA LEU A 73 -15.99 -11.40 6.48
C LEU A 73 -17.44 -11.48 6.94
N ASP A 74 -17.69 -12.31 7.95
CA ASP A 74 -19.00 -12.49 8.61
C ASP A 74 -19.49 -11.24 9.37
N THR A 75 -18.58 -10.36 9.77
CA THR A 75 -18.91 -9.08 10.41
C THR A 75 -19.53 -8.07 9.43
N TRP A 76 -19.49 -8.33 8.13
CA TRP A 76 -20.01 -7.46 7.08
C TRP A 76 -21.12 -8.16 6.28
N ASP A 77 -21.95 -7.38 5.60
CA ASP A 77 -23.12 -7.84 4.84
C ASP A 77 -22.77 -8.54 3.50
N ILE A 78 -21.52 -8.98 3.35
CA ILE A 78 -20.99 -9.66 2.16
C ILE A 78 -20.10 -10.87 2.52
N PRO A 79 -20.53 -11.78 3.43
CA PRO A 79 -19.70 -12.90 3.89
C PRO A 79 -19.40 -13.91 2.77
N ASP A 80 -20.29 -14.02 1.78
CA ASP A 80 -20.20 -15.01 0.70
C ASP A 80 -19.57 -14.43 -0.57
N LYS A 81 -18.98 -13.23 -0.49
CA LYS A 81 -18.41 -12.53 -1.65
C LYS A 81 -16.89 -12.61 -1.65
N ASP A 82 -16.35 -12.94 -2.81
CA ASP A 82 -14.93 -12.77 -3.10
C ASP A 82 -14.65 -11.31 -3.53
N TYR A 83 -13.47 -10.79 -3.21
CA TYR A 83 -13.11 -9.42 -3.59
C TYR A 83 -13.11 -9.19 -5.12
N THR A 84 -12.91 -10.24 -5.93
CA THR A 84 -13.00 -10.23 -7.39
C THR A 84 -14.42 -10.12 -7.89
N ASP A 85 -15.42 -10.59 -7.14
CA ASP A 85 -16.83 -10.42 -7.50
C ASP A 85 -17.24 -8.95 -7.50
N LEU A 86 -16.60 -8.13 -6.66
CA LEU A 86 -16.83 -6.69 -6.58
C LEU A 86 -16.24 -5.94 -7.78
N GLN A 87 -15.29 -6.54 -8.50
CA GLN A 87 -14.69 -5.99 -9.72
C GLN A 87 -15.51 -6.30 -10.97
N LYS A 88 -16.38 -7.31 -10.92
CA LYS A 88 -17.26 -7.66 -12.03
C LYS A 88 -18.32 -6.55 -12.19
N PRO A 89 -18.61 -6.10 -13.43
CA PRO A 89 -19.80 -5.30 -13.67
C PRO A 89 -21.01 -6.02 -13.09
N ALA A 90 -21.90 -5.30 -12.41
CA ALA A 90 -23.16 -5.88 -11.97
C ALA A 90 -23.80 -6.59 -13.19
N PRO A 91 -24.23 -7.87 -13.09
CA PRO A 91 -24.79 -8.56 -14.22
C PRO A 91 -25.88 -7.69 -14.84
N THR A 92 -25.75 -7.40 -16.15
CA THR A 92 -26.78 -6.67 -16.88
C THR A 92 -28.05 -7.46 -16.71
N ALA A 93 -28.96 -6.96 -15.88
CA ALA A 93 -30.23 -7.62 -15.71
C ALA A 93 -30.90 -7.77 -17.07
N PRO A 94 -31.68 -8.83 -17.31
CA PRO A 94 -32.48 -8.95 -18.53
C PRO A 94 -33.25 -7.65 -18.77
N PRO A 95 -33.43 -7.20 -20.03
CA PRO A 95 -34.21 -6.02 -20.32
C PRO A 95 -35.61 -6.19 -19.73
N GLY A 96 -35.92 -5.40 -18.69
CA GLY A 96 -37.16 -5.49 -17.90
C GLY A 96 -36.96 -5.73 -16.40
N ASN A 97 -35.79 -6.23 -15.96
CA ASN A 97 -35.55 -6.58 -14.55
C ASN A 97 -34.45 -5.72 -13.92
N THR A 98 -34.52 -4.39 -14.06
CA THR A 98 -33.65 -3.53 -13.25
C THR A 98 -33.93 -3.83 -11.78
N VAL A 99 -32.94 -4.40 -11.07
CA VAL A 99 -33.02 -4.57 -9.62
C VAL A 99 -33.06 -3.16 -9.04
N LYS A 100 -34.26 -2.63 -8.87
CA LYS A 100 -34.50 -1.37 -8.17
C LYS A 100 -34.20 -1.66 -6.71
N PHE A 101 -32.99 -1.30 -6.25
CA PHE A 101 -32.70 -1.29 -4.84
C PHE A 101 -33.62 -0.24 -4.21
N SER A 102 -34.57 -0.68 -3.38
CA SER A 102 -35.48 0.26 -2.74
C SER A 102 -34.72 1.03 -1.66
N CYS A 103 -34.37 2.28 -1.96
CA CYS A 103 -33.72 3.18 -1.00
C CYS A 103 -34.67 3.67 0.11
N ASN A 104 -35.95 3.27 0.07
CA ASN A 104 -36.89 3.39 1.20
C ASN A 104 -36.49 2.49 2.38
N ARG A 105 -35.82 1.37 2.09
CA ARG A 105 -35.18 0.59 3.13
C ARG A 105 -33.82 1.23 3.40
N GLN A 106 -33.60 1.65 4.64
CA GLN A 106 -32.31 2.13 5.12
C GLN A 106 -31.55 0.92 5.70
N PRO A 107 -30.86 0.09 4.88
CA PRO A 107 -30.14 -1.07 5.39
C PRO A 107 -29.01 -0.60 6.33
N PRO A 108 -28.57 -1.40 7.30
CA PRO A 108 -27.40 -1.06 8.11
C PRO A 108 -26.19 -0.65 7.24
N PRO A 109 -25.29 0.22 7.74
CA PRO A 109 -24.03 0.54 7.07
C PRO A 109 -23.26 -0.73 6.67
N GLY A 110 -22.87 -0.82 5.40
CA GLY A 110 -22.26 -2.02 4.82
C GLY A 110 -21.83 -1.85 3.36
N CYS A 111 -21.62 -2.98 2.70
CA CYS A 111 -21.03 -3.13 1.37
C CYS A 111 -21.94 -3.80 0.34
N LEU A 112 -23.04 -4.45 0.74
CA LEU A 112 -23.86 -5.28 -0.15
C LEU A 112 -24.57 -4.46 -1.24
N SER A 113 -25.18 -3.35 -0.85
CA SER A 113 -26.09 -2.59 -1.71
C SER A 113 -25.67 -1.12 -1.83
N PRO A 114 -26.09 -0.40 -2.89
CA PRO A 114 -25.80 1.04 -3.02
C PRO A 114 -26.23 1.86 -1.79
N PRO A 115 -27.42 1.65 -1.20
CA PRO A 115 -27.81 2.35 0.03
C PRO A 115 -26.93 2.00 1.23
N ALA A 116 -26.52 0.74 1.40
CA ALA A 116 -25.64 0.31 2.49
C ALA A 116 -24.26 0.99 2.39
N ARG A 117 -23.69 1.06 1.17
CA ARG A 117 -22.41 1.74 0.89
C ARG A 117 -22.50 3.23 1.14
N CYS A 118 -23.57 3.87 0.68
CA CYS A 118 -23.80 5.29 0.96
C CYS A 118 -23.88 5.52 2.48
N ARG A 119 -24.70 4.74 3.20
CA ARG A 119 -24.83 4.89 4.66
C ARG A 119 -23.51 4.66 5.38
N LEU A 120 -22.71 3.68 4.97
CA LEU A 120 -21.36 3.51 5.51
C LEU A 120 -20.49 4.73 5.25
N ALA A 121 -20.50 5.25 4.03
CA ALA A 121 -19.74 6.43 3.64
C ALA A 121 -20.05 7.70 4.46
N GLN A 122 -21.23 7.83 5.06
CA GLN A 122 -21.58 8.96 5.94
C GLN A 122 -20.87 8.92 7.29
N ASN A 123 -20.45 7.74 7.76
CA ASN A 123 -19.87 7.57 9.08
C ASN A 123 -18.37 7.78 9.05
N ASP A 124 -17.80 8.39 10.08
CA ASP A 124 -16.36 8.55 10.23
C ASP A 124 -15.63 7.19 10.38
N PHE A 125 -14.32 7.15 10.16
CA PHE A 125 -13.52 5.96 10.45
C PHE A 125 -12.15 6.32 11.02
N TYR A 126 -11.57 5.39 11.76
CA TYR A 126 -10.26 5.52 12.39
C TYR A 126 -9.43 4.24 12.24
N VAL A 127 -8.11 4.39 12.30
CA VAL A 127 -7.15 3.34 11.96
C VAL A 127 -6.09 3.22 13.05
N CYS A 128 -5.80 1.99 13.46
CA CYS A 128 -4.86 1.67 14.53
C CYS A 128 -3.76 0.72 14.01
N PRO A 129 -2.47 1.06 14.19
CA PRO A 129 -1.38 0.17 13.85
C PRO A 129 -1.29 -0.98 14.85
N LYS A 130 -0.93 -2.16 14.35
CA LYS A 130 -0.50 -3.29 15.17
C LYS A 130 0.84 -3.00 15.86
N ASP A 131 1.80 -2.46 15.10
CA ASP A 131 3.20 -2.35 15.51
C ASP A 131 3.56 -0.90 15.92
N GLY A 132 4.79 -0.70 16.42
CA GLY A 132 5.34 0.62 16.77
C GLY A 132 4.87 1.23 18.09
N ARG A 133 4.16 0.44 18.91
CA ARG A 133 3.71 0.81 20.26
C ARG A 133 4.63 0.22 21.33
N ASP A 134 4.73 0.89 22.48
CA ASP A 134 5.26 0.27 23.69
C ASP A 134 4.32 -0.85 24.20
N GLN A 135 4.83 -1.71 25.09
CA GLN A 135 4.09 -2.87 25.58
C GLN A 135 2.78 -2.53 26.31
N ARG A 136 2.75 -1.43 27.08
CA ARG A 136 1.56 -1.01 27.83
C ARG A 136 0.50 -0.51 26.86
N THR A 137 0.89 0.29 25.89
CA THR A 137 0.00 0.81 24.85
C THR A 137 -0.52 -0.32 23.96
N ALA A 138 0.34 -1.28 23.58
CA ALA A 138 -0.09 -2.46 22.84
C ALA A 138 -1.13 -3.30 23.61
N TYR A 139 -0.92 -3.54 24.91
CA TYR A 139 -1.88 -4.24 25.76
C TYR A 139 -3.23 -3.50 25.82
N LYS A 140 -3.19 -2.18 26.04
CA LYS A 140 -4.41 -1.34 26.08
C LYS A 140 -5.19 -1.39 24.77
N CYS A 141 -4.49 -1.45 23.63
CA CYS A 141 -5.10 -1.36 22.31
C CYS A 141 -5.62 -2.69 21.76
N GLY A 142 -5.35 -3.80 22.44
CA GLY A 142 -5.85 -5.11 22.09
C GLY A 142 -5.24 -5.68 20.80
N GLY A 143 -5.71 -6.86 20.42
CA GLY A 143 -5.22 -7.62 19.27
C GLY A 143 -6.11 -7.52 18.05
N TYR A 144 -6.09 -8.59 17.25
CA TYR A 144 -6.85 -8.71 16.01
C TYR A 144 -8.36 -8.66 16.23
N GLU A 145 -8.86 -9.23 17.32
CA GLU A 145 -10.25 -9.21 17.74
C GLU A 145 -10.77 -7.78 17.97
N ASN A 146 -9.86 -6.87 18.30
CA ASN A 146 -10.16 -5.46 18.48
C ASN A 146 -9.69 -4.57 17.32
N TYR A 147 -9.20 -5.14 16.23
CA TYR A 147 -8.59 -4.39 15.13
C TYR A 147 -7.49 -3.42 15.65
N PHE A 148 -6.80 -3.77 16.73
CA PHE A 148 -5.82 -2.94 17.45
C PHE A 148 -6.37 -1.59 17.97
N CYS A 149 -7.69 -1.47 18.08
CA CYS A 149 -8.42 -0.26 18.46
C CYS A 149 -9.33 -0.50 19.67
N ALA A 150 -8.89 -1.27 20.67
CA ALA A 150 -9.74 -1.60 21.83
C ALA A 150 -10.11 -0.39 22.70
N ALA A 151 -9.38 0.72 22.60
CA ALA A 151 -9.59 1.91 23.41
C ALA A 151 -9.27 3.20 22.65
N TRP A 152 -9.86 4.32 23.10
CA TRP A 152 -9.53 5.64 22.58
C TRP A 152 -8.04 6.00 22.77
N GLY A 153 -7.50 6.71 21.78
CA GLY A 153 -6.09 7.06 21.67
C GLY A 153 -5.23 5.92 21.11
N CYS A 154 -5.84 4.83 20.64
CA CYS A 154 -5.14 3.79 19.90
C CYS A 154 -5.00 4.16 18.42
N GLU A 155 -5.94 4.92 17.89
CA GLU A 155 -5.95 5.40 16.52
C GLU A 155 -4.84 6.41 16.24
N THR A 156 -4.24 6.31 15.07
CA THR A 156 -3.11 7.15 14.62
C THR A 156 -3.40 7.87 13.31
N THR A 157 -4.45 7.45 12.60
CA THR A 157 -4.96 8.08 11.39
C THR A 157 -6.42 7.68 11.18
N GLY A 158 -7.04 8.14 10.09
CA GLY A 158 -8.46 8.00 9.85
C GLY A 158 -9.07 9.26 9.26
N ASP A 159 -10.33 9.16 8.87
CA ASP A 159 -11.13 10.28 8.39
C ASP A 159 -12.32 10.46 9.33
N ALA A 160 -12.05 11.18 10.42
CA ALA A 160 -12.95 11.41 11.52
C ALA A 160 -12.87 12.85 12.03
N TYR A 161 -13.94 13.37 12.62
CA TYR A 161 -14.03 14.76 13.07
C TYR A 161 -12.95 15.14 14.10
N TRP A 162 -12.47 14.19 14.91
CA TRP A 162 -11.39 14.41 15.89
C TRP A 162 -9.97 14.32 15.29
N GLN A 163 -9.87 14.08 13.98
CA GLN A 163 -8.62 14.17 13.20
C GLN A 163 -7.44 13.40 13.82
N PRO A 164 -7.55 12.07 13.99
CA PRO A 164 -6.47 11.27 14.56
C PRO A 164 -5.21 11.37 13.72
N SER A 165 -4.06 11.55 14.39
CA SER A 165 -2.75 11.71 13.76
C SER A 165 -1.64 11.15 14.64
N SER A 166 -0.48 10.87 14.03
CA SER A 166 0.70 10.33 14.73
C SER A 166 1.99 10.86 14.11
N SER A 167 3.02 11.03 14.95
CA SER A 167 4.37 11.40 14.53
C SER A 167 5.25 10.19 14.16
N TRP A 168 4.77 8.97 14.43
CA TRP A 168 5.57 7.75 14.33
C TRP A 168 4.98 6.68 13.41
N ASP A 169 3.67 6.71 13.16
CA ASP A 169 3.03 5.71 12.30
C ASP A 169 3.48 5.84 10.84
N LEU A 170 3.41 4.74 10.10
CA LEU A 170 4.04 4.58 8.78
C LEU A 170 3.13 5.06 7.64
N ILE A 171 1.82 5.18 7.89
CA ILE A 171 0.84 5.60 6.88
C ILE A 171 -0.15 6.62 7.45
N THR A 172 -0.78 7.36 6.55
CA THR A 172 -2.07 8.00 6.79
C THR A 172 -3.14 7.37 5.93
N VAL A 173 -4.37 7.30 6.43
CA VAL A 173 -5.52 6.77 5.70
C VAL A 173 -6.64 7.79 5.74
N LYS A 174 -7.13 8.17 4.56
CA LYS A 174 -8.26 9.09 4.35
C LYS A 174 -9.24 8.53 3.34
N ARG A 175 -10.41 9.15 3.18
CA ARG A 175 -11.29 8.85 2.03
C ARG A 175 -10.61 9.31 0.74
N ASN A 176 -10.78 8.55 -0.32
CA ASN A 176 -10.51 9.03 -1.68
C ASN A 176 -11.80 9.51 -2.36
N TYR A 177 -12.68 10.14 -1.58
CA TYR A 177 -13.97 10.67 -2.00
C TYR A 177 -14.53 11.65 -0.97
N THR A 178 -15.45 12.50 -1.38
CA THR A 178 -16.13 13.43 -0.47
C THR A 178 -17.19 12.69 0.34
N GLN A 179 -17.12 12.81 1.67
CA GLN A 179 -18.13 12.25 2.58
C GLN A 179 -19.52 12.79 2.20
N PRO A 180 -20.51 11.92 1.93
CA PRO A 180 -21.84 12.37 1.58
C PRO A 180 -22.53 12.99 2.80
N PRO A 181 -23.16 14.17 2.67
CA PRO A 181 -23.87 14.80 3.78
C PRO A 181 -25.15 14.03 4.15
N ASN A 182 -25.83 13.42 3.16
CA ASN A 182 -27.02 12.60 3.36
C ASN A 182 -27.14 11.47 2.32
N CYS A 183 -27.66 10.33 2.77
CA CYS A 183 -28.00 9.17 1.92
C CYS A 183 -29.52 9.02 1.82
N ILE A 184 -30.17 10.11 1.39
CA ILE A 184 -31.61 10.11 1.08
C ILE A 184 -31.89 9.31 -0.19
N GLN A 185 -33.15 8.87 -0.31
CA GLN A 185 -33.64 7.91 -1.30
C GLN A 185 -33.16 8.16 -2.74
N HIS A 186 -33.18 9.41 -3.22
CA HIS A 186 -32.79 9.75 -4.59
C HIS A 186 -31.26 9.73 -4.84
N LYS A 187 -30.44 9.93 -3.79
CA LYS A 187 -28.96 9.96 -3.93
C LYS A 187 -28.31 8.57 -3.86
N CYS A 188 -29.04 7.56 -3.42
CA CYS A 188 -28.52 6.18 -3.30
C CYS A 188 -28.71 5.38 -4.60
N ASP A 189 -29.76 5.69 -5.37
CA ASP A 189 -30.06 5.11 -6.68
C ASP A 189 -29.38 5.83 -7.85
N GLU A 190 -28.60 6.88 -7.57
CA GLU A 190 -27.89 7.67 -8.55
C GLU A 190 -26.38 7.73 -8.23
N GLY A 191 -25.57 7.78 -9.28
CA GLY A 191 -24.13 8.05 -9.16
C GLY A 191 -23.30 6.89 -8.61
N ARG A 192 -22.25 7.25 -7.86
CA ARG A 192 -21.08 6.39 -7.58
C ARG A 192 -21.39 5.14 -6.76
N TRP A 193 -22.44 5.15 -5.94
CA TRP A 193 -22.74 4.04 -5.00
C TRP A 193 -23.20 2.75 -5.67
N LYS A 194 -23.62 2.82 -6.95
CA LYS A 194 -23.88 1.64 -7.78
C LYS A 194 -22.64 0.79 -7.99
N ASN A 195 -21.48 1.42 -8.02
CA ASN A 195 -20.22 0.70 -8.07
C ASN A 195 -19.99 -0.02 -6.72
N PRO A 196 -19.79 -1.34 -6.70
CA PRO A 196 -19.39 -2.06 -5.49
C PRO A 196 -18.11 -1.50 -4.86
N LEU A 197 -17.23 -0.90 -5.67
CA LEU A 197 -15.98 -0.25 -5.28
C LEU A 197 -16.13 1.27 -5.15
N SER A 198 -17.08 1.69 -4.32
CA SER A 198 -17.42 3.12 -4.12
C SER A 198 -16.93 3.72 -2.80
N LEU A 199 -16.17 2.96 -2.02
CA LEU A 199 -15.51 3.38 -0.77
C LEU A 199 -13.97 3.32 -0.89
N PRO A 200 -13.36 3.96 -1.92
CA PRO A 200 -11.92 3.93 -2.08
C PRO A 200 -11.25 4.68 -0.93
N LEU A 201 -10.27 4.05 -0.32
CA LEU A 201 -9.37 4.65 0.66
C LEU A 201 -8.24 5.38 -0.08
N ARG A 202 -7.62 6.34 0.59
CA ARG A 202 -6.39 7.02 0.17
C ARG A 202 -5.34 6.76 1.23
N ILE A 203 -4.44 5.83 0.96
CA ILE A 203 -3.35 5.46 1.86
C ILE A 203 -2.06 6.13 1.37
N THR A 204 -1.43 6.93 2.24
CA THR A 204 -0.19 7.65 1.92
C THR A 204 0.91 7.27 2.91
N PHE A 205 2.13 7.02 2.43
CA PHE A 205 3.28 6.75 3.29
C PHE A 205 3.76 8.02 3.99
N THR A 206 3.92 7.96 5.32
CA THR A 206 4.53 9.05 6.10
C THR A 206 6.04 9.09 5.89
N LYS A 207 6.71 10.14 6.36
CA LYS A 207 8.18 10.18 6.39
C LYS A 207 8.78 8.99 7.15
N LYS A 208 8.13 8.56 8.24
CA LYS A 208 8.54 7.36 9.00
C LYS A 208 8.29 6.08 8.21
N GLY A 209 7.18 6.00 7.49
CA GLY A 209 6.90 4.89 6.57
C GLY A 209 7.94 4.74 5.47
N GLN A 210 8.38 5.84 4.87
CA GLN A 210 9.41 5.82 3.82
C GLN A 210 10.79 5.40 4.33
N GLN A 211 11.01 5.47 5.65
CA GLN A 211 12.26 5.06 6.30
C GLN A 211 12.19 3.62 6.86
N ALA A 212 11.00 3.03 6.91
CA ALA A 212 10.81 1.70 7.45
C ALA A 212 11.35 0.62 6.50
N THR A 213 12.03 -0.38 7.05
CA THR A 213 12.68 -1.45 6.27
C THR A 213 11.87 -2.74 6.20
N GLY A 214 10.83 -2.88 7.03
CA GLY A 214 10.03 -4.11 7.15
C GLY A 214 8.97 -4.32 6.07
N TRP A 215 8.92 -3.50 5.01
CA TRP A 215 7.84 -3.55 4.02
C TRP A 215 7.75 -4.87 3.25
N GLN A 216 8.85 -5.62 3.07
CA GLN A 216 8.79 -6.95 2.43
C GLN A 216 8.05 -7.98 3.29
N THR A 217 8.21 -7.91 4.62
CA THR A 217 7.41 -8.69 5.59
C THR A 217 5.98 -8.17 5.70
N GLY A 218 5.86 -6.84 5.65
CA GLY A 218 4.61 -6.09 5.69
C GLY A 218 4.21 -5.66 7.11
N TYR A 219 3.43 -4.59 7.15
CA TYR A 219 2.89 -4.00 8.37
C TYR A 219 1.37 -4.10 8.37
N THR A 220 0.77 -4.23 9.56
CA THR A 220 -0.67 -4.48 9.71
C THR A 220 -1.35 -3.36 10.48
N TRP A 221 -2.55 -3.00 10.04
CA TRP A 221 -3.43 -2.04 10.70
C TRP A 221 -4.84 -2.63 10.83
N GLY A 222 -5.59 -2.11 11.78
CA GLY A 222 -7.04 -2.26 11.82
C GLY A 222 -7.71 -0.94 11.48
N LEU A 223 -8.79 -0.99 10.71
CA LEU A 223 -9.66 0.14 10.42
C LEU A 223 -11.02 -0.17 11.03
N ARG A 224 -11.56 0.76 11.82
CA ARG A 224 -12.93 0.71 12.36
C ARG A 224 -13.75 1.88 11.83
N TRP A 225 -14.99 1.59 11.45
CA TRP A 225 -15.99 2.62 11.22
C TRP A 225 -16.60 3.03 12.56
N TYR A 226 -16.71 4.33 12.78
CA TYR A 226 -17.36 4.91 13.94
C TYR A 226 -18.87 4.88 13.73
N LEU A 227 -19.53 3.86 14.27
CA LEU A 227 -20.92 3.54 14.04
C LEU A 227 -21.72 3.71 15.33
N SER A 228 -23.05 3.82 15.20
CA SER A 228 -23.92 3.67 16.37
C SER A 228 -23.86 2.22 16.87
N GLY A 229 -23.55 2.04 18.16
CA GLY A 229 -23.40 0.71 18.77
C GLY A 229 -21.96 0.23 18.73
N THR A 230 -21.75 -1.01 18.28
CA THR A 230 -20.40 -1.59 18.17
C THR A 230 -19.76 -1.20 16.84
N ASP A 231 -18.59 -0.56 16.92
CA ASP A 231 -17.76 -0.24 15.77
C ASP A 231 -17.25 -1.51 15.09
N LYS A 232 -17.57 -1.64 13.81
CA LYS A 232 -17.14 -2.76 12.96
C LYS A 232 -15.93 -2.35 12.15
N GLY A 233 -15.06 -3.31 11.88
CA GLY A 233 -13.79 -3.02 11.23
C GLY A 233 -13.28 -4.15 10.34
N VAL A 234 -12.07 -3.94 9.84
CA VAL A 234 -11.26 -4.91 9.11
C VAL A 234 -9.82 -4.76 9.57
N THR A 235 -9.05 -5.84 9.48
CA THR A 235 -7.58 -5.72 9.46
C THR A 235 -7.07 -5.78 8.02
N PHE A 236 -5.98 -5.06 7.75
CA PHE A 236 -5.30 -5.10 6.47
C PHE A 236 -3.80 -5.01 6.64
N LYS A 237 -3.06 -5.63 5.73
CA LYS A 237 -1.60 -5.61 5.70
C LYS A 237 -1.09 -4.98 4.41
N ILE A 238 -0.11 -4.10 4.51
CA ILE A 238 0.58 -3.54 3.35
C ILE A 238 1.96 -4.14 3.27
N LYS A 239 2.35 -4.63 2.08
CA LYS A 239 3.68 -5.16 1.83
C LYS A 239 4.22 -4.78 0.46
N LEU A 240 5.54 -4.77 0.34
CA LEU A 240 6.29 -4.51 -0.88
C LEU A 240 6.88 -5.82 -1.40
N LYS A 241 6.51 -6.23 -2.60
CA LYS A 241 7.19 -7.29 -3.33
C LYS A 241 8.26 -6.66 -4.23
N VAL A 242 9.49 -7.18 -4.17
CA VAL A 242 10.63 -6.70 -4.97
C VAL A 242 11.06 -7.84 -5.89
N ASN A 243 11.04 -7.61 -7.20
CA ASN A 243 11.58 -8.55 -8.18
C ASN A 243 12.74 -7.90 -8.95
N THR A 244 13.82 -8.64 -9.19
CA THR A 244 14.93 -8.20 -10.04
C THR A 244 14.50 -8.17 -11.50
N ILE A 245 14.84 -7.09 -12.21
CA ILE A 245 14.67 -7.01 -13.67
C ILE A 245 15.92 -7.60 -14.30
N THR A 246 15.84 -8.82 -14.82
CA THR A 246 16.94 -9.40 -15.60
C THR A 246 16.89 -8.81 -17.01
N HIS A 247 17.81 -7.90 -17.32
CA HIS A 247 18.13 -7.62 -18.72
C HIS A 247 19.03 -8.76 -19.23
N SER A 248 18.64 -9.43 -20.30
CA SER A 248 19.52 -10.37 -21.01
C SER A 248 20.70 -9.56 -21.56
N ILE A 249 21.88 -9.69 -20.95
CA ILE A 249 23.11 -9.12 -21.51
C ILE A 249 23.56 -10.05 -22.63
N GLY A 250 23.03 -9.83 -23.83
CA GLY A 250 23.69 -10.31 -25.05
C GLY A 250 25.06 -9.62 -25.19
N PRO A 251 26.07 -10.28 -25.80
CA PRO A 251 27.39 -9.66 -25.97
C PRO A 251 27.24 -8.33 -26.72
N ASN A 252 27.80 -7.27 -26.15
CA ASN A 252 27.88 -5.95 -26.79
C ASN A 252 28.47 -6.12 -28.21
N PRO A 253 27.77 -5.70 -29.29
CA PRO A 253 28.36 -5.62 -30.61
C PRO A 253 29.51 -4.61 -30.56
N THR A 254 30.73 -5.06 -30.78
CA THR A 254 31.88 -4.17 -30.91
C THR A 254 31.64 -3.22 -32.08
N LEU A 255 31.53 -1.92 -31.79
CA LEU A 255 31.51 -0.87 -32.80
C LEU A 255 32.78 -1.00 -33.65
N LYS A 256 32.64 -1.38 -34.93
CA LYS A 256 33.76 -1.33 -35.87
C LYS A 256 34.21 0.13 -36.00
N ARG A 257 35.46 0.40 -35.60
CA ARG A 257 36.12 1.70 -35.77
C ARG A 257 36.11 2.08 -37.25
N SER A 258 35.29 3.06 -37.64
CA SER A 258 35.44 3.74 -38.92
C SER A 258 36.72 4.57 -38.87
N LYS A 259 37.60 4.34 -39.84
CA LYS A 259 38.86 5.07 -40.01
C LYS A 259 38.49 6.49 -40.46
N ALA A 260 38.70 7.49 -39.60
CA ALA A 260 38.51 8.88 -39.97
C ALA A 260 39.57 9.28 -41.01
N THR A 261 39.11 9.65 -42.21
CA THR A 261 39.94 10.30 -43.22
C THR A 261 40.11 11.76 -42.81
N LEU A 262 41.35 12.19 -42.58
CA LEU A 262 41.69 13.59 -42.30
C LEU A 262 41.32 14.47 -43.50
N PRO A 263 40.70 15.65 -43.31
CA PRO A 263 40.49 16.62 -44.38
C PRO A 263 41.83 17.24 -44.80
N THR A 264 42.17 17.14 -46.09
CA THR A 264 43.24 17.92 -46.71
C THR A 264 42.78 19.35 -46.97
N ASP A 265 43.55 20.30 -46.45
CA ASP A 265 43.43 21.75 -46.66
C ASP A 265 43.67 22.13 -48.13
N PRO A 266 42.77 22.86 -48.82
CA PRO A 266 43.05 23.46 -50.10
C PRO A 266 43.29 24.98 -49.95
N LYS A 267 44.57 25.37 -49.89
CA LYS A 267 45.01 26.70 -50.33
C LYS A 267 45.26 26.67 -51.84
N ASN A 268 44.52 27.52 -52.55
CA ASN A 268 44.90 28.33 -53.71
C ASN A 268 43.74 28.39 -54.74
N GLY A 269 43.13 29.58 -54.88
CA GLY A 269 42.48 29.99 -56.13
C GLY A 269 43.53 30.20 -57.24
N PRO A 270 43.18 30.69 -58.45
CA PRO A 270 42.19 31.74 -58.71
C PRO A 270 41.36 31.55 -60.02
N HIS A 271 40.60 32.61 -60.35
CA HIS A 271 40.08 33.02 -61.67
C HIS A 271 38.57 32.88 -61.95
N ASP A 272 37.92 34.04 -61.82
CA ASP A 272 37.14 34.76 -62.85
C ASP A 272 35.86 34.14 -63.44
N ALA A 273 34.77 34.84 -63.11
CA ALA A 273 33.75 35.43 -63.98
C ALA A 273 33.10 34.56 -65.09
N LEU A 274 31.76 34.49 -65.06
CA LEU A 274 30.89 35.26 -65.97
C LEU A 274 29.40 34.95 -65.75
N TYR A 275 28.64 36.04 -65.84
CA TYR A 275 27.20 36.28 -65.95
C TYR A 275 26.33 35.22 -66.67
N ALA A 276 25.14 34.96 -66.10
CA ALA A 276 23.82 35.28 -66.68
C ALA A 276 22.73 35.12 -65.62
#